data_AF-A0A345BW22-F1
#
_entry.id   AF-A0A345BW22-F1
#
_cell.length_a   1.000
_cell.length_b   1.000
_cell.length_c   1.000
_cell.angle_alpha   90.00
_cell.angle_beta   90.00
_cell.angle_gamma   90.00
#
_symmetry.space_group_name_H-M   'P 1'
#
loop_
_entity.id
_entity.type
_entity.pdbx_description
1 polymer ?
#
loop_
_entity_poly.entity_id
_entity_poly.type
_entity_poly.pdbx_seq_one_letter_code
_entity_poly.pdbx_strand_id
1 'polypeptide(L)'
;MVWAKEAKKSFSQIKSIHFTESETNEYKEQLLIKIRNKILSMMEAMPAHEPEWKGNYRVLVDNYKVFYSFSNDKEVCTGDC
;
A
#
# COMPACT_ATOMS: atom_id res chain seq x y z
N MET A 1 4.98 -7.51 -1.40
CA MET A 1 3.86 -6.74 -0.83
C MET A 1 2.59 -7.52 -1.11
N VAL A 2 1.88 -7.94 -0.06
CA VAL A 2 0.63 -8.68 -0.20
C VAL A 2 -0.53 -7.74 0.10
N TRP A 3 -1.48 -7.65 -0.82
CA TRP A 3 -2.68 -6.83 -0.64
C TRP A 3 -3.81 -7.67 -0.05
N ALA A 4 -4.38 -7.20 1.06
CA ALA A 4 -5.60 -7.78 1.64
C ALA A 4 -6.75 -7.77 0.60
N LYS A 5 -7.66 -8.75 0.68
CA LYS A 5 -8.78 -8.88 -0.27
C LYS A 5 -9.66 -7.63 -0.25
N GLU A 6 -9.86 -7.07 0.93
CA GLU A 6 -10.60 -5.84 1.20
C GLU A 6 -9.90 -4.65 0.53
N ALA A 7 -8.58 -4.56 0.65
CA ALA A 7 -7.80 -3.50 0.02
C ALA A 7 -7.86 -3.58 -1.52
N LYS A 8 -7.76 -4.79 -2.09
CA LYS A 8 -7.95 -5.00 -3.55
C LYS A 8 -9.34 -4.56 -4.00
N LYS A 9 -10.38 -4.89 -3.23
CA LYS A 9 -11.77 -4.50 -3.51
C LYS A 9 -11.96 -2.98 -3.43
N SER A 10 -11.46 -2.34 -2.38
CA SER A 10 -11.54 -0.87 -2.25
C SER A 10 -10.78 -0.16 -3.37
N PHE A 11 -9.63 -0.71 -3.78
CA PHE A 11 -8.82 -0.15 -4.86
C PHE A 11 -9.52 -0.27 -6.22
N SER A 12 -10.13 -1.42 -6.54
CA SER A 12 -10.84 -1.61 -7.81
C SER A 12 -12.05 -0.70 -7.95
N GLN A 13 -12.67 -0.30 -6.83
CA GLN A 13 -13.81 0.61 -6.77
C GLN A 13 -13.45 2.08 -6.98
N ILE A 14 -12.18 2.45 -7.06
CA ILE A 14 -11.77 3.82 -7.38
C ILE A 14 -12.30 4.17 -8.78
N LYS A 15 -13.07 5.25 -8.86
CA LYS A 15 -13.63 5.81 -10.10
C LYS A 15 -13.52 7.33 -10.03
N SER A 16 -13.40 7.95 -11.19
CA SER A 16 -13.49 9.41 -11.33
C SER A 16 -14.81 9.79 -12.00
N ILE A 17 -15.40 10.90 -11.56
CA ILE A 17 -16.51 11.54 -12.28
C ILE A 17 -16.00 12.53 -13.35
N HIS A 18 -14.71 12.84 -13.34
CA HIS A 18 -14.07 13.84 -14.20
C HIS A 18 -13.18 13.24 -15.29
N PHE A 19 -12.77 11.97 -15.13
CA PHE A 19 -11.84 11.30 -16.04
C PHE A 19 -12.49 10.06 -16.65
N THR A 20 -12.05 9.69 -17.83
CA THR A 20 -12.42 8.46 -18.50
C THR A 20 -11.94 7.24 -17.70
N GLU A 21 -12.47 6.06 -18.05
CA GLU A 21 -12.02 4.80 -17.45
C GLU A 21 -10.53 4.54 -17.73
N SER A 22 -10.06 4.82 -18.95
CA SER A 22 -8.64 4.66 -19.31
C SER A 22 -7.73 5.54 -18.47
N GLU A 23 -8.03 6.83 -18.36
CA GLU A 23 -7.27 7.78 -17.52
C GLU A 23 -7.33 7.38 -16.04
N THR A 24 -8.48 6.89 -15.58
CA THR A 24 -8.63 6.41 -14.20
C THR A 24 -7.77 5.16 -13.95
N ASN A 25 -7.64 4.26 -14.93
CA ASN A 25 -6.81 3.07 -14.82
C ASN A 25 -5.32 3.42 -14.84
N GLU A 26 -4.90 4.35 -15.71
CA GLU A 26 -3.52 4.87 -15.69
C GLU A 26 -3.20 5.53 -14.33
N TYR A 27 -4.14 6.33 -13.80
CA TYR A 27 -4.01 6.90 -12.46
C TYR A 27 -3.86 5.82 -11.37
N LYS A 28 -4.65 4.74 -11.43
CA LYS A 28 -4.54 3.61 -10.50
C LYS A 28 -3.15 2.97 -10.56
N GLU A 29 -2.60 2.73 -11.75
CA GLU A 29 -1.26 2.17 -11.88
C GLU A 29 -0.21 3.07 -11.21
N GLN A 30 -0.28 4.38 -11.46
CA GLN A 30 0.60 5.36 -10.81
C GLN A 30 0.41 5.40 -9.29
N LEU A 31 -0.83 5.30 -8.81
CA LEU A 31 -1.15 5.27 -7.39
C LEU A 31 -0.51 4.06 -6.70
N LEU A 32 -0.50 2.87 -7.33
CA LEU A 32 0.19 1.69 -6.78
C LEU A 32 1.68 1.92 -6.61
N ILE A 33 2.33 2.54 -7.60
CA ILE A 33 3.77 2.86 -7.56
C ILE A 33 4.04 3.85 -6.42
N LYS A 34 3.24 4.92 -6.29
CA LYS A 34 3.35 5.91 -5.20
C LYS A 34 3.20 5.26 -3.84
N ILE A 35 2.20 4.39 -3.66
CA ILE A 35 1.96 3.67 -2.39
C ILE A 35 3.17 2.81 -2.03
N ARG A 36 3.66 2.03 -2.99
CA ARG A 36 4.84 1.18 -2.80
C ARG A 36 6.05 2.01 -2.39
N ASN A 37 6.39 3.05 -3.15
CA ASN A 37 7.57 3.88 -2.89
C ASN A 37 7.47 4.58 -1.54
N LYS A 38 6.28 5.05 -1.17
CA LYS A 38 6.07 5.69 0.12
C LYS A 38 6.26 4.71 1.28
N ILE A 39 5.72 3.50 1.18
CA ILE A 39 5.91 2.46 2.22
C ILE A 39 7.38 2.05 2.31
N LEU A 40 8.06 1.84 1.19
CA LEU A 40 9.50 1.51 1.18
C LEU A 40 10.35 2.63 1.80
N SER A 41 10.10 3.88 1.46
CA SER A 41 10.79 5.02 2.07
C SER A 41 10.55 5.10 3.58
N MET A 42 9.33 4.78 4.04
CA MET A 42 9.07 4.68 5.48
C MET A 42 9.82 3.51 6.11
N MET A 43 9.91 2.35 5.44
CA MET A 43 10.70 1.21 5.93
C MET A 43 12.17 1.55 6.10
N GLU A 44 12.78 2.23 5.12
CA GLU A 44 14.19 2.64 5.16
C GLU A 44 14.45 3.63 6.31
N ALA A 45 13.48 4.48 6.63
CA ALA A 45 13.57 5.44 7.72
C ALA A 45 13.29 4.85 9.12
N MET A 46 12.77 3.63 9.20
CA MET A 46 12.39 2.99 10.46
C MET A 46 13.52 2.06 10.95
N PRO A 47 13.94 2.15 12.23
CA PRO A 47 14.91 1.22 12.80
C PRO A 47 14.26 -0.16 12.88
N ALA A 48 14.58 -1.00 11.90
CA ALA A 48 13.81 -2.19 11.59
C ALA A 48 13.85 -3.26 12.71
N HIS A 49 14.68 -3.12 13.75
CA HIS A 49 14.95 -4.19 14.72
C HIS A 49 14.30 -4.01 16.09
N GLU A 50 13.54 -2.94 16.34
CA GLU A 50 12.90 -2.78 17.65
C GLU A 50 11.46 -3.36 17.65
N PRO A 51 11.12 -4.24 18.62
CA PRO A 51 9.79 -4.84 18.76
C PRO A 51 8.65 -3.82 18.87
N GLU A 52 8.99 -2.59 19.27
CA GLU A 52 8.08 -1.44 19.42
C GLU A 52 7.46 -1.02 18.09
N TRP A 53 8.08 -1.38 16.96
CA TRP A 53 7.58 -1.14 15.60
C TRP A 53 6.81 -2.34 15.03
N LYS A 54 6.35 -3.27 15.86
CA LYS A 54 5.32 -4.23 15.45
C LYS A 54 3.95 -3.58 15.57
N GLY A 55 3.31 -3.30 14.44
CA GLY A 55 2.00 -2.66 14.43
C GLY A 55 1.37 -2.46 13.06
N ASN A 56 0.18 -1.87 13.10
CA ASN A 56 -0.52 -1.39 11.91
C ASN A 56 -0.20 0.09 11.70
N TYR A 57 0.32 0.39 10.52
CA TYR A 57 0.71 1.72 10.08
C TYR A 57 -0.33 2.32 9.15
N ARG A 58 -0.37 3.64 9.13
CA ARG A 58 -1.19 4.41 8.19
C ARG A 58 -0.31 5.39 7.45
N VAL A 59 -0.45 5.43 6.13
CA VAL A 59 0.14 6.46 5.30
C VAL A 59 -0.92 7.13 4.43
N LEU A 60 -0.73 8.41 4.16
CA LEU A 60 -1.55 9.17 3.22
C LEU A 60 -0.79 9.25 1.89
N VAL A 61 -1.43 8.80 0.81
CA VAL A 61 -0.89 8.89 -0.55
C VAL A 61 -1.95 9.53 -1.43
N ASP A 62 -1.63 10.68 -1.99
CA ASP A 62 -2.60 11.62 -2.57
C ASP A 62 -3.76 11.84 -1.57
N ASN A 63 -4.99 11.43 -1.93
CA ASN A 63 -6.18 11.55 -1.09
C ASN A 63 -6.59 10.23 -0.39
N TYR A 64 -5.75 9.19 -0.44
CA TYR A 64 -6.08 7.86 0.08
C TYR A 64 -5.33 7.52 1.35
N LYS A 65 -6.07 7.08 2.38
CA LYS A 65 -5.49 6.47 3.59
C LYS A 65 -5.19 5.01 3.30
N VAL A 66 -3.92 4.64 3.37
CA VAL A 66 -3.44 3.28 3.18
C VAL A 66 -3.00 2.73 4.52
N PHE A 67 -3.57 1.59 4.91
CA PHE A 67 -3.17 0.86 6.10
C PHE A 67 -2.28 -0.31 5.71
N TYR A 68 -1.17 -0.50 6.41
CA TYR A 68 -0.22 -1.57 6.13
C TYR A 68 0.45 -2.06 7.42
N SER A 69 0.98 -3.27 7.43
CA SER A 69 1.77 -3.82 8.53
C SER A 69 2.97 -4.57 7.95
N PHE A 70 4.00 -4.76 8.77
CA PHE A 70 5.14 -5.60 8.41
C PHE A 70 4.91 -7.03 8.89
N SER A 71 5.23 -8.01 8.04
CA SER A 71 5.35 -9.40 8.47
C SER A 71 6.51 -9.53 9.46
N ASN A 72 6.41 -10.49 10.39
CA ASN A 72 7.43 -10.74 11.41
C ASN A 72 8.82 -11.02 10.81
N ASP A 73 8.87 -11.58 9.61
CA ASP A 73 10.12 -11.95 8.95
C ASP A 73 10.73 -10.82 8.12
N LYS A 74 10.01 -9.70 7.93
CA LYS A 74 10.30 -8.65 6.93
C LYS A 74 10.55 -9.17 5.52
N GLU A 75 10.43 -10.47 5.29
CA GLU A 75 10.40 -11.07 3.98
C GLU A 75 9.03 -10.81 3.36
N VAL A 76 9.08 -10.37 2.12
CA VAL A 76 7.93 -10.36 1.23
C VAL A 76 7.60 -11.82 0.92
N CYS A 77 6.77 -12.46 1.72
CA CYS A 77 6.33 -13.83 1.43
C CYS A 77 5.47 -13.85 0.16
N THR A 78 5.85 -14.73 -0.78
CA THR A 78 5.11 -15.09 -1.99
C THR A 78 4.59 -16.52 -1.84
N GLY A 79 3.47 -16.71 -1.14
CA GLY A 79 2.84 -18.03 -0.96
C GLY A 79 1.97 -18.14 0.30
N ASP A 80 1.12 -19.19 0.33
CA ASP A 80 0.20 -19.48 1.43
C ASP A 80 0.95 -19.78 2.73
N CYS A 81 0.69 -18.96 3.76
CA CYS A 81 1.05 -19.19 5.15
C CYS A 81 -0.18 -19.71 5.91
#